data_AF-A0A7K3S5W6-F1
#
_entry.id   AF-A0A7K3S5W6-F1
#
_cell.length_a   1.000
_cell.length_b   1.000
_cell.length_c   1.000
_cell.angle_alpha   90.00
_cell.angle_beta   90.00
_cell.angle_gamma   90.00
#
_symmetry.space_group_name_H-M   'P 1'
#
loop_
_entity.id
_entity.type
_entity.pdbx_description
1 polymer ?
#
loop_
_entity_poly.entity_id
_entity_poly.type
_entity_poly.pdbx_seq_one_letter_code
_entity_poly.pdbx_strand_id
1 'polypeptide(L)' 'MSLFRKPQPLAVFVVRDAPDVVAGLRRALETAPDAERPGLERALALAEESAGRSDAELRGR' A
#
# COMPACT_ATOMS: atom_id res chain seq x y z
N MET A 1 -34.64 -9.00 28.88
CA MET A 1 -34.23 -8.85 27.46
C MET A 1 -33.28 -7.67 27.36
N SER A 2 -31.99 -7.90 27.17
CA SER A 2 -31.00 -6.81 27.10
C SER A 2 -31.11 -6.09 25.76
N LEU A 3 -31.35 -4.77 25.80
CA LEU A 3 -31.59 -3.87 24.66
C LEU A 3 -30.29 -3.30 24.04
N PHE A 4 -29.11 -3.70 24.51
CA PHE A 4 -27.85 -3.17 24.00
C PHE A 4 -27.26 -4.07 22.93
N ARG A 5 -27.67 -3.84 21.67
CA ARG A 5 -26.99 -4.39 20.50
C ARG A 5 -25.62 -3.70 20.37
N LYS A 6 -24.53 -4.45 20.49
CA LYS A 6 -23.18 -3.92 20.18
C LYS A 6 -23.17 -3.37 18.74
N PRO A 7 -22.52 -2.22 18.48
CA PRO A 7 -22.34 -1.73 17.12
C PRO A 7 -21.67 -2.83 16.28
N GLN A 8 -22.32 -3.21 15.18
CA GLN A 8 -21.71 -4.13 14.22
C GLN A 8 -20.61 -3.36 13.49
N PRO A 9 -19.38 -3.89 13.41
CA PRO A 9 -18.32 -3.22 12.65
C PRO A 9 -18.73 -3.11 11.18
N LEU A 10 -18.50 -1.93 10.58
CA LEU A 10 -18.72 -1.70 9.15
C LEU A 10 -17.89 -2.71 8.34
N ALA A 11 -18.50 -3.35 7.35
CA ALA A 11 -17.79 -4.17 6.39
C ALA A 11 -17.00 -3.24 5.44
N VAL A 12 -15.69 -3.11 5.69
CA VAL A 12 -14.79 -2.27 4.88
C VAL A 12 -13.93 -3.16 4.00
N PHE A 13 -14.08 -3.03 2.68
CA PHE A 13 -13.16 -3.59 1.71
C PHE A 13 -12.03 -2.61 1.45
N VAL A 14 -10.78 -3.07 1.58
CA VAL A 14 -9.58 -2.29 1.26
C VAL A 14 -9.01 -2.86 -0.03
N VAL A 15 -9.03 -2.06 -1.10
CA VAL A 15 -8.40 -2.37 -2.38
C VAL A 15 -7.09 -1.58 -2.45
N ARG A 16 -5.99 -2.25 -2.77
CA ARG A 16 -4.64 -1.64 -2.79
C ARG A 16 -3.92 -1.95 -4.08
N ASP A 17 -3.56 -0.91 -4.81
CA ASP A 17 -2.69 -1.02 -5.99
C ASP A 17 -1.19 -1.03 -5.61
N ALA A 18 -0.87 -0.67 -4.36
CA ALA A 18 0.52 -0.54 -3.90
C ALA A 18 1.39 -1.80 -4.14
N PRO A 19 0.93 -3.04 -3.91
CA PRO A 19 1.70 -4.23 -4.24
C PRO A 19 2.05 -4.36 -5.73
N ASP A 20 1.09 -4.02 -6.61
CA ASP A 20 1.29 -4.09 -8.06
C ASP A 20 2.26 -3.00 -8.53
N VAL A 21 2.19 -1.79 -7.93
CA VAL A 21 3.15 -0.71 -8.18
C VAL A 21 4.57 -1.12 -7.75
N VAL A 22 4.72 -1.73 -6.56
CA VAL A 22 6.01 -2.26 -6.10
C VAL A 22 6.57 -3.30 -7.07
N ALA A 23 5.73 -4.23 -7.54
CA ALA A 23 6.14 -5.23 -8.52
C ALA A 23 6.57 -4.60 -9.86
N GLY A 24 5.84 -3.58 -10.33
CA GLY A 24 6.18 -2.83 -11.53
C GLY A 24 7.52 -2.10 -11.42
N LEU A 25 7.77 -1.43 -10.29
CA LEU A 25 9.02 -0.71 -10.03
C LEU A 25 10.23 -1.66 -9.95
N ARG A 26 10.07 -2.82 -9.32
CA ARG A 26 11.12 -3.86 -9.28
C ARG A 26 11.48 -4.35 -10.68
N ARG A 27 10.48 -4.64 -11.53
CA ARG A 27 10.73 -5.00 -12.93
C ARG A 27 11.41 -3.88 -13.72
N ALA A 28 10.99 -2.63 -13.52
CA ALA A 28 11.63 -1.50 -14.21
C ALA A 28 13.12 -1.38 -13.83
N LEU A 29 13.47 -1.64 -12.57
CA LEU A 29 14.86 -1.60 -12.09
C LEU A 29 15.76 -2.67 -12.71
N GLU A 30 15.20 -3.83 -13.09
CA GLU A 30 15.97 -4.91 -13.74
C GLU A 30 16.60 -4.45 -15.06
N THR A 31 15.98 -3.50 -15.76
CA THR A 31 16.44 -3.00 -17.06
C THR A 31 16.74 -1.50 -17.08
N ALA A 32 16.73 -0.83 -15.92
CA ALA A 32 16.90 0.61 -15.84
C ALA A 32 18.31 1.04 -16.25
N PRO A 33 18.46 2.08 -17.08
CA PRO A 33 19.76 2.68 -17.34
C PRO A 33 20.28 3.41 -16.07
N ASP A 34 21.59 3.59 -15.99
CA ASP A 34 22.25 4.19 -14.81
C ASP A 34 21.70 5.58 -14.44
N ALA A 35 21.25 6.35 -15.44
CA ALA A 35 20.67 7.67 -15.24
C ALA A 35 19.29 7.63 -14.55
N GLU A 36 18.50 6.58 -14.75
CA GLU A 36 17.14 6.44 -14.20
C GLU A 36 17.11 5.64 -12.90
N ARG A 37 18.11 4.77 -12.69
CA ARG A 37 18.19 3.86 -11.55
C ARG A 37 18.02 4.55 -10.18
N PRO A 38 18.70 5.67 -9.86
CA PRO A 38 18.53 6.33 -8.56
C PRO A 38 17.10 6.83 -8.33
N GLY A 39 16.43 7.30 -9.38
CA GLY A 39 15.04 7.75 -9.31
C GLY A 39 14.08 6.59 -9.07
N LEU A 40 14.27 5.47 -9.77
CA LEU A 40 13.46 4.27 -9.62
C LEU A 40 13.66 3.59 -8.26
N GLU A 41 14.88 3.56 -7.72
CA GLU A 41 15.16 3.08 -6.37
C GLU A 41 14.44 3.92 -5.31
N ARG A 42 14.46 5.26 -5.48
CA ARG A 42 13.72 6.15 -4.58
C ARG A 42 12.21 5.94 -4.68
N ALA A 43 11.68 5.76 -5.88
CA ALA A 43 10.27 5.47 -6.11
C ALA A 43 9.86 4.13 -5.46
N LEU A 44 10.69 3.10 -5.59
CA LEU A 44 10.47 1.79 -4.97
C LEU A 44 10.39 1.91 -3.44
N ALA A 45 11.34 2.62 -2.83
CA ALA A 45 11.34 2.81 -1.38
C ALA A 45 10.05 3.49 -0.87
N LEU A 46 9.55 4.50 -1.59
CA LEU A 46 8.29 5.18 -1.25
C LEU A 46 7.07 4.27 -1.43
N ALA A 47 7.07 3.45 -2.48
CA ALA A 47 5.99 2.49 -2.75
C ALA A 47 5.94 1.38 -1.69
N GLU A 48 7.09 0.87 -1.26
CA GLU A 48 7.20 -0.15 -0.21
C GLU A 48 6.75 0.40 1.15
N GLU A 49 7.11 1.63 1.50
CA GLU A 49 6.61 2.31 2.70
C GLU A 49 5.07 2.42 2.67
N SER A 50 4.51 2.82 1.52
CA SER A 50 3.06 2.92 1.35
C SER A 50 2.36 1.56 1.46
N ALA A 51 2.94 0.51 0.85
CA ALA A 51 2.40 -0.85 0.89
C ALA A 51 2.40 -1.43 2.31
N GLY A 52 3.38 -1.07 3.14
CA GLY A 52 3.52 -1.54 4.52
C GLY A 52 2.53 -0.96 5.53
N ARG A 53 1.75 0.07 5.18
CA ARG A 53 0.80 0.72 6.10
C ARG A 53 -0.34 -0.22 6.50
N SER A 54 -0.71 -0.22 7.76
CA SER A 54 -1.80 -1.06 8.27
C SER A 54 -3.18 -0.55 7.81
N ASP A 55 -4.14 -1.46 7.71
CA ASP A 55 -5.53 -1.07 7.43
C ASP A 55 -6.10 -0.10 8.47
N ALA A 56 -5.69 -0.24 9.73
CA ALA A 56 -6.14 0.62 10.82
C ALA A 56 -5.71 2.07 10.61
N GLU A 57 -4.48 2.30 10.16
CA GLU A 57 -3.95 3.63 9.82
C GLU A 57 -4.66 4.23 8.60
N LEU A 58 -5.00 3.41 7.61
CA LEU A 58 -5.69 3.88 6.40
C LEU A 58 -7.15 4.22 6.65
N ARG A 59 -7.86 3.46 7.49
CA ARG A 59 -9.27 3.71 7.85
C ARG A 59 -9.45 4.96 8.71
N GLY A 60 -8.40 5.43 9.38
CA GLY A 60 -8.42 6.61 10.26
C GLY A 60 -8.11 7.94 9.55
N ARG A 61 -7.87 7.93 8.24
CA ARG A 61 -7.72 9.12 7.38
C ARG A 61 -9.00 9.39 6.61
#